data_AF-A0AB36IV85-F1
#
_entry.id   AF-A0AB36IV85-F1
#
_cell.length_a   1.000
_cell.length_b   1.000
_cell.length_c   1.000
_cell.angle_alpha   90.00
_cell.angle_beta   90.00
_cell.angle_gamma   90.00
#
_symmetry.space_group_name_H-M   'P 1'
#
loop_
_entity.id
_entity.type
_entity.pdbx_description
1 polymer ?
#
loop_
_entity_poly.entity_id
_entity_poly.type
_entity_poly.pdbx_seq_one_letter_code
_entity_poly.pdbx_strand_id
1 'polypeptide(L)'
;MGRRRQYCRQSCRQRAYEQRASLHRGEAGAALALPADAVVLSADEAADLSDRVYQVRCAAKDVATALDEGAEASELRALCDVLIRAARAADGWRRVGV
;
A
#
# COMPACT_ATOMS: atom_id res chain seq x y z
N MET A 1 -47.57 12.29 17.71
CA MET A 1 -47.17 11.22 16.77
C MET A 1 -45.75 10.78 17.09
N GLY A 2 -45.55 9.57 17.64
CA GLY A 2 -44.25 9.10 18.12
C GLY A 2 -43.44 8.34 17.06
N ARG A 3 -42.12 8.27 17.25
CA ARG A 3 -41.23 7.52 16.34
C ARG A 3 -41.56 6.02 16.40
N ARG A 4 -41.73 5.40 15.23
CA ARG A 4 -42.01 3.96 15.11
C ARG A 4 -40.83 3.13 15.62
N ARG A 5 -41.12 1.94 16.16
CA ARG A 5 -40.11 1.00 16.63
C ARG A 5 -39.22 0.57 15.46
N GLN A 6 -37.91 0.70 15.62
CA GLN A 6 -36.92 0.35 14.60
C GLN A 6 -36.82 -1.17 14.33
N TYR A 7 -37.21 -2.00 15.30
CA TYR A 7 -37.14 -3.46 15.18
C TYR A 7 -38.45 -4.11 15.59
N CYS A 8 -38.81 -5.14 14.83
CA CYS A 8 -40.03 -5.91 15.00
C CYS A 8 -40.08 -6.64 16.36
N ARG A 9 -38.93 -7.22 16.78
CA ARG A 9 -38.73 -8.11 17.93
C ARG A 9 -37.25 -8.12 18.33
N GLN A 10 -36.90 -8.73 19.47
CA GLN A 10 -35.51 -8.88 19.92
C GLN A 10 -34.65 -9.69 18.93
N SER A 11 -35.21 -10.74 18.31
CA SER A 11 -34.52 -11.51 17.26
C SER A 11 -34.16 -10.67 16.02
N CYS A 12 -35.07 -9.77 15.59
CA CYS A 12 -34.79 -8.78 14.52
C CYS A 12 -33.59 -7.88 14.89
N ARG A 13 -33.48 -7.45 16.17
CA ARG A 13 -32.34 -6.65 16.66
C ARG A 13 -31.05 -7.49 16.70
N GLN A 14 -31.12 -8.72 17.17
CA GLN A 14 -29.99 -9.64 17.26
C GLN A 14 -29.41 -9.93 15.88
N ARG A 15 -30.25 -10.25 14.88
CA ARG A 15 -29.83 -10.44 13.49
C ARG A 15 -29.18 -9.19 12.90
N ALA A 16 -29.73 -8.00 13.19
CA ALA A 16 -29.14 -6.74 12.74
C ALA A 16 -27.80 -6.42 13.46
N TYR A 17 -27.60 -6.91 14.68
CA TYR A 17 -26.32 -6.83 15.38
C TYR A 17 -25.32 -7.82 14.79
N GLU A 18 -25.70 -9.07 14.55
CA GLU A 18 -24.88 -10.10 13.94
C GLU A 18 -24.47 -9.75 12.51
N GLN A 19 -25.37 -9.18 11.72
CA GLN A 19 -25.06 -8.67 10.38
C GLN A 19 -24.08 -7.49 10.43
N ARG A 20 -24.26 -6.56 11.37
CA ARG A 20 -23.27 -5.48 11.57
C ARG A 20 -21.96 -6.00 12.10
N ALA A 21 -21.97 -6.99 12.99
CA ALA A 21 -20.77 -7.62 13.51
C ALA A 21 -20.07 -8.45 12.44
N SER A 22 -20.79 -9.09 11.52
CA SER A 22 -20.22 -9.80 10.37
C SER A 22 -19.70 -8.85 9.31
N LEU A 23 -20.31 -7.67 9.14
CA LEU A 23 -19.81 -6.61 8.25
C LEU A 23 -18.64 -5.83 8.86
N HIS A 24 -18.64 -5.58 10.17
CA HIS A 24 -17.45 -5.10 10.88
C HIS A 24 -16.34 -6.14 10.86
N ARG A 25 -16.69 -7.43 10.87
CA ARG A 25 -15.77 -8.55 10.64
C ARG A 25 -15.50 -8.82 9.15
N GLY A 26 -16.14 -8.11 8.23
CA GLY A 26 -16.03 -8.27 6.79
C GLY A 26 -15.20 -7.13 6.20
N GLU A 27 -14.23 -7.48 5.38
CA GLU A 27 -13.22 -6.63 4.73
C GLU A 27 -12.20 -5.92 5.65
N ALA A 28 -12.52 -5.58 6.90
CA ALA A 28 -11.56 -4.89 7.78
C ALA A 28 -11.45 -5.37 9.25
N GLY A 29 -12.25 -6.32 9.74
CA GLY A 29 -12.27 -6.62 11.18
C GLY A 29 -12.44 -8.07 11.62
N ALA A 30 -12.33 -9.05 10.72
CA ALA A 30 -11.88 -10.39 11.10
C ALA A 30 -10.37 -10.40 10.90
N ALA A 31 -9.67 -10.08 11.99
CA ALA A 31 -8.28 -10.41 12.21
C ALA A 31 -7.87 -11.71 11.47
N LEU A 32 -7.19 -11.57 10.32
CA LEU A 32 -5.89 -12.22 10.28
C LEU A 32 -5.23 -11.75 11.57
N ALA A 33 -4.83 -12.68 12.44
CA ALA A 33 -3.82 -12.35 13.42
C ALA A 33 -2.57 -12.01 12.61
N LEU A 34 -2.55 -10.78 12.09
CA LEU A 34 -1.45 -10.26 11.32
C LEU A 34 -0.30 -10.19 12.32
N PRO A 35 0.88 -10.66 11.91
CA PRO A 35 2.09 -10.41 12.68
C PRO A 35 2.17 -8.94 13.08
N ALA A 36 2.72 -8.65 14.27
CA ALA A 36 2.82 -7.28 14.77
C ALA A 36 3.65 -6.36 13.84
N ASP A 37 4.47 -6.96 12.97
CA ASP A 37 5.32 -6.33 11.96
C ASP A 37 4.73 -6.40 10.55
N ALA A 38 3.48 -6.84 10.38
CA ALA A 38 2.83 -6.89 9.08
C ALA A 38 2.56 -5.48 8.54
N VAL A 39 2.92 -5.26 7.28
CA VAL A 39 2.52 -4.07 6.51
C VAL A 39 1.31 -4.46 5.65
N VAL A 40 0.20 -3.74 5.84
CA VAL A 40 -1.01 -3.93 5.04
C VAL A 40 -1.09 -2.81 4.01
N LEU A 41 -1.15 -3.20 2.73
CA LEU A 41 -1.37 -2.30 1.61
C LEU A 41 -2.68 -2.70 0.93
N SER A 42 -3.44 -1.72 0.45
CA SER A 42 -4.49 -1.96 -0.54
C SER A 42 -3.88 -2.48 -1.85
N ALA A 43 -4.74 -3.04 -2.71
CA ALA A 43 -4.30 -3.52 -4.02
C ALA A 43 -3.67 -2.39 -4.86
N ASP A 44 -4.26 -1.19 -4.81
CA ASP A 44 -3.75 -0.01 -5.53
C ASP A 44 -2.41 0.45 -4.96
N GLU A 45 -2.26 0.51 -3.63
CA GLU A 45 -0.97 0.86 -3.00
C GLU A 45 0.14 -0.16 -3.31
N ALA A 46 -0.21 -1.45 -3.40
CA ALA A 46 0.73 -2.50 -3.77
C ALA A 46 1.15 -2.40 -5.25
N ALA A 47 0.21 -2.11 -6.16
CA ALA A 47 0.50 -1.87 -7.57
C ALA A 47 1.41 -0.64 -7.76
N ASP A 48 1.05 0.47 -7.12
CA ASP A 48 1.84 1.70 -7.12
C ASP A 48 3.26 1.49 -6.57
N LEU A 49 3.41 0.69 -5.50
CA LEU A 49 4.72 0.34 -4.96
C LEU A 49 5.53 -0.49 -5.96
N SER A 50 4.90 -1.49 -6.59
CA SER A 50 5.54 -2.32 -7.63
C SER A 50 6.06 -1.46 -8.79
N ASP A 51 5.27 -0.50 -9.26
CA ASP A 51 5.67 0.41 -10.34
C ASP A 51 6.86 1.29 -9.95
N ARG A 52 6.88 1.83 -8.73
CA ARG A 52 8.02 2.61 -8.23
C ARG A 52 9.29 1.76 -8.09
N VAL A 53 9.18 0.53 -7.61
CA VAL A 53 10.32 -0.41 -7.53
C VAL A 53 10.83 -0.77 -8.94
N TYR A 54 9.90 -0.95 -9.89
CA TYR A 54 10.27 -1.18 -11.29
C TYR A 54 11.08 -0.01 -11.86
N GLN A 55 10.69 1.23 -11.58
CA GLN A 55 11.42 2.43 -12.00
C GLN A 55 12.84 2.48 -11.41
N VAL A 56 13.01 2.14 -10.13
CA VAL A 56 14.34 2.03 -9.49
C VAL A 56 15.22 1.04 -10.23
N ARG A 57 14.69 -0.15 -10.52
CA ARG A 57 15.43 -1.18 -11.24
C ARG A 57 15.84 -0.71 -12.64
N CYS A 58 14.96 -0.03 -13.38
CA CYS A 58 15.27 0.52 -14.69
C CYS A 58 16.37 1.57 -14.61
N ALA A 59 16.25 2.56 -13.71
CA ALA A 59 17.28 3.57 -13.53
C ALA A 59 18.64 2.96 -13.14
N ALA A 60 18.66 1.88 -12.35
CA ALA A 60 19.88 1.17 -12.01
C ALA A 60 20.49 0.44 -13.22
N LYS A 61 19.65 -0.13 -14.09
CA LYS A 61 20.10 -0.73 -15.36
C LYS A 61 20.67 0.31 -16.31
N ASP A 62 20.05 1.48 -16.39
CA ASP A 62 20.55 2.57 -17.24
C ASP A 62 21.97 2.99 -16.81
N VAL A 63 22.23 3.08 -15.49
CA VAL A 63 23.59 3.32 -14.97
C VAL A 63 24.56 2.19 -15.37
N ALA A 64 24.15 0.93 -15.26
CA ALA A 64 24.98 -0.21 -15.66
C ALA A 64 25.30 -0.19 -17.16
N THR A 65 24.29 0.06 -18.01
CA THR A 65 24.48 0.20 -19.45
C THR A 65 25.43 1.35 -19.79
N ALA A 66 25.26 2.51 -19.16
CA ALA A 66 26.14 3.65 -19.38
C ALA A 66 27.59 3.35 -18.94
N LEU A 67 27.80 2.58 -17.87
CA LEU A 67 29.14 2.12 -17.48
C LEU A 67 29.74 1.18 -18.52
N ASP A 68 28.97 0.22 -19.02
CA ASP A 68 29.42 -0.74 -20.04
C ASP A 68 29.76 -0.05 -21.37
N GLU A 69 29.05 1.05 -21.69
CA GLU A 69 29.28 1.87 -22.88
C GLU A 69 30.40 2.92 -22.70
N GLY A 70 30.97 3.04 -21.50
CA GLY A 70 32.05 3.98 -21.21
C GLY A 70 31.59 5.45 -21.16
N ALA A 71 30.36 5.69 -20.71
CA ALA A 71 29.80 7.03 -20.57
C ALA A 71 30.65 7.94 -19.67
N GLU A 72 30.64 9.23 -19.98
CA GLU A 72 31.38 10.24 -19.26
C GLU A 72 30.86 10.42 -17.83
N ALA A 73 31.73 10.88 -16.92
CA ALA A 73 31.40 11.04 -15.51
C ALA A 73 30.20 11.98 -15.26
N SER A 74 29.96 12.96 -16.14
CA SER A 74 28.80 13.86 -16.05
C SER A 74 27.48 13.14 -16.34
N GLU A 75 27.47 12.23 -17.30
CA GLU A 75 26.29 11.44 -17.66
C GLU A 75 25.95 10.43 -16.58
N LEU A 76 26.97 9.69 -16.10
CA LEU A 76 26.82 8.78 -14.96
C LEU A 76 26.28 9.49 -13.72
N ARG A 77 26.73 10.73 -13.45
CA ARG A 77 26.20 11.53 -12.34
C ARG A 77 24.72 11.86 -12.52
N ALA A 78 24.30 12.25 -13.72
CA ALA A 78 22.90 12.51 -14.02
C ALA A 78 22.02 11.25 -13.86
N LEU A 79 22.51 10.08 -14.31
CA LEU A 79 21.79 8.81 -14.15
C LEU A 79 21.69 8.40 -12.67
N CYS A 80 22.76 8.58 -11.89
CA CYS A 80 22.73 8.40 -10.44
C CYS A 80 21.69 9.32 -9.76
N ASP A 81 21.58 10.58 -10.18
CA ASP A 81 20.57 11.50 -9.65
C ASP A 81 19.14 11.05 -9.98
N VAL A 82 18.91 10.48 -11.16
CA VAL A 82 17.64 9.84 -11.53
C VAL A 82 17.36 8.63 -10.64
N LEU A 83 18.34 7.74 -10.46
CA LEU A 83 18.23 6.55 -9.63
C LEU A 83 17.89 6.91 -8.16
N ILE A 84 18.59 7.89 -7.59
CA ILE A 84 18.33 8.36 -6.22
C ILE A 84 16.91 8.95 -6.11
N ARG A 85 16.45 9.70 -7.11
CA ARG A 85 15.07 10.22 -7.11
C ARG A 85 14.03 9.10 -7.18
N ALA A 86 14.24 8.09 -8.03
CA ALA A 86 13.37 6.92 -8.11
C ALA A 86 13.34 6.15 -6.77
N ALA A 87 14.50 5.97 -6.14
CA ALA A 87 14.60 5.28 -4.85
C ALA A 87 13.82 6.03 -3.75
N ARG A 88 13.98 7.36 -3.67
CA ARG A 88 13.24 8.19 -2.72
C ARG A 88 11.73 8.14 -2.93
N ALA A 89 11.28 8.08 -4.19
CA ALA A 89 9.87 7.90 -4.50
C ALA A 89 9.36 6.53 -4.04
N ALA A 90 10.17 5.48 -4.22
CA ALA A 90 9.85 4.13 -3.77
C ALA A 90 9.85 3.99 -2.23
N ASP A 91 10.60 4.80 -1.47
CA ASP A 91 10.71 4.70 0.01
C ASP A 91 9.47 5.17 0.80
N GLY A 92 8.50 5.81 0.13
CA GLY A 92 7.36 6.47 0.79
C GLY A 92 6.51 5.57 1.71
N TRP A 93 6.48 4.27 1.47
CA TRP A 93 5.70 3.30 2.27
C TRP A 93 6.26 3.04 3.66
N ARG A 94 7.52 3.37 3.94
CA ARG A 94 8.16 3.11 5.25
C ARG A 94 7.67 4.06 6.36
N ARG A 95 7.01 5.18 6.02
CA ARG A 95 6.64 6.25 6.98
C ARG A 95 5.28 6.08 7.66
N VAL A 96 4.53 5.01 7.40
CA VAL A 96 3.18 4.80 7.97
C VAL A 96 3.24 4.19 9.38
N GLY A 97 4.14 4.66 10.25
CA GLY A 97 4.35 4.04 11.57
C GLY A 97 5.17 4.82 12.60
N VAL A 98 5.42 6.12 12.42
CA VAL A 98 5.99 7.02 13.44
C VAL A 98 5.22 8.34 13.45
#